data_AF-A0A953LE08-F1
#
_entry.id   AF-A0A953LE08-F1
#
_cell.length_a   1.000
_cell.length_b   1.000
_cell.length_c   1.000
_cell.angle_alpha   90.00
_cell.angle_beta   90.00
_cell.angle_gamma   90.00
#
_symmetry.space_group_name_H-M   'P 1'
#
loop_
_entity.id
_entity.type
_entity.pdbx_description
1 polymer ?
#
loop_
_entity_poly.entity_id
_entity_poly.type
_entity_poly.pdbx_seq_one_letter_code
_entity_poly.pdbx_strand_id
1 'polypeptide(L)'
;MAEAHEKYQQTGPKVKPRQKEELVYTWPFLVSIEAIMAITAILAFALMATFIDAPLLDLANPDKTPNPAKAPWYFLGLQELLLHMDPALAGVIVPGACLVLLATIPYIDRDRRGTGIWFSTKKGLPITVFSAIYTAVIEIALVLVDEVVRVPGMPEGSYRISATVTYLLEQTGLPTSAVSWVGSIFIPLVLMIGIPWVLAVIVRRRWQANTREVMIALYTFFFTSFIVLSGIGTFFRGESMHLVWPWELQPPH
;
A
#
# COMPACT_ATOMS: atom_id res chain seq x y z
N MET A 1 -31.16 -22.65 -4.08
CA MET A 1 -30.12 -22.01 -4.92
C MET A 1 -30.71 -21.22 -6.10
N ALA A 2 -31.75 -21.72 -6.79
CA ALA A 2 -32.39 -21.01 -7.90
C ALA A 2 -32.93 -19.61 -7.53
N GLU A 3 -33.58 -19.48 -6.37
CA GLU A 3 -34.15 -18.21 -5.89
C GLU A 3 -33.09 -17.13 -5.58
N ALA A 4 -31.92 -17.55 -5.10
CA ALA A 4 -30.78 -16.66 -4.87
C ALA A 4 -30.15 -16.19 -6.21
N HIS A 5 -30.14 -17.06 -7.23
CA HIS A 5 -29.71 -16.71 -8.57
C HIS A 5 -30.66 -15.69 -9.23
N GLU A 6 -31.96 -15.81 -8.98
CA GLU A 6 -32.98 -14.91 -9.52
C GLU A 6 -32.93 -13.51 -8.89
N LYS A 7 -32.75 -13.43 -7.56
CA LYS A 7 -32.51 -12.15 -6.85
C LYS A 7 -31.24 -11.43 -7.31
N TYR A 8 -30.20 -12.19 -7.69
CA TYR A 8 -28.96 -11.65 -8.25
C TYR A 8 -29.13 -11.11 -9.66
N GLN A 9 -29.95 -11.77 -10.50
CA GLN A 9 -30.25 -11.30 -11.85
C GLN A 9 -31.06 -10.01 -11.89
N GLN A 10 -31.88 -9.74 -10.87
CA GLN A 10 -32.69 -8.52 -10.79
C GLN A 10 -31.92 -7.29 -10.28
N THR A 11 -30.80 -7.47 -9.57
CA THR A 11 -30.07 -6.37 -8.91
C THR A 11 -28.68 -6.07 -9.52
N GLY A 12 -28.11 -7.00 -10.28
CA GLY A 12 -26.89 -6.79 -11.07
C GLY A 12 -27.12 -6.01 -12.37
N PRO A 13 -26.09 -5.39 -12.96
CA PRO A 13 -26.20 -4.91 -14.34
C PRO A 13 -26.59 -6.08 -15.25
N LYS A 14 -27.61 -5.89 -16.11
CA LYS A 14 -28.04 -6.89 -17.10
C LYS A 14 -26.81 -7.28 -17.93
N VAL A 15 -26.26 -8.48 -17.69
CA VAL A 15 -25.18 -9.02 -18.50
C VAL A 15 -25.79 -9.32 -19.86
N LYS A 16 -25.53 -8.45 -20.85
CA LYS A 16 -25.89 -8.74 -22.23
C LYS A 16 -25.25 -10.08 -22.60
N PRO A 17 -26.00 -11.04 -23.17
CA PRO A 17 -25.43 -12.28 -23.65
C PRO A 17 -24.28 -11.96 -24.60
N ARG A 18 -23.14 -12.62 -24.38
CA ARG A 18 -21.86 -12.46 -25.07
C ARG A 18 -22.08 -12.17 -26.56
N GLN A 19 -22.06 -10.89 -26.94
CA GLN A 19 -21.78 -10.54 -28.33
C GLN A 19 -20.41 -11.15 -28.60
N LYS A 20 -20.28 -11.96 -29.66
CA LYS A 20 -18.95 -12.36 -30.14
C LYS A 20 -18.18 -11.05 -30.28
N GLU A 21 -17.18 -10.85 -29.41
CA GLU A 21 -16.30 -9.71 -29.48
C GLU A 21 -15.80 -9.64 -30.92
N GLU A 22 -15.98 -8.49 -31.55
CA GLU A 22 -15.52 -8.28 -32.92
C GLU A 22 -14.00 -8.34 -32.89
N LEU A 23 -13.45 -9.47 -33.33
CA LEU A 23 -12.02 -9.69 -33.31
C LEU A 23 -11.40 -8.87 -34.45
N VAL A 24 -10.50 -7.98 -34.09
CA VAL A 24 -9.71 -7.17 -35.02
C VAL A 24 -8.33 -7.79 -35.17
N TYR A 25 -7.73 -7.70 -36.35
CA TYR A 25 -6.37 -8.18 -36.56
C TYR A 25 -5.37 -7.42 -35.68
N THR A 26 -4.46 -8.16 -35.03
CA THR A 26 -3.37 -7.57 -34.23
C THR A 26 -2.49 -6.64 -35.07
N TRP A 27 -2.15 -7.07 -36.28
CA TRP A 27 -1.45 -6.26 -37.27
C TRP A 27 -2.42 -5.81 -38.37
N PRO A 28 -2.47 -4.52 -38.74
CA PRO A 28 -1.64 -3.42 -38.25
C PRO A 28 -2.22 -2.69 -37.02
N PHE A 29 -3.46 -2.99 -36.60
CA PHE A 29 -4.24 -2.13 -35.71
C PHE A 29 -3.62 -1.98 -34.30
N LEU A 30 -3.40 -3.09 -33.59
CA LEU A 30 -2.84 -3.03 -32.23
C LEU A 30 -1.38 -2.59 -32.25
N VAL A 31 -0.58 -3.18 -33.13
CA VAL A 31 0.88 -2.92 -33.19
C VAL A 31 1.18 -1.45 -33.54
N SER A 32 0.39 -0.83 -34.43
CA SER A 32 0.58 0.60 -34.74
C SER A 32 0.30 1.49 -33.53
N ILE A 33 -0.75 1.18 -32.75
CA ILE A 33 -1.08 1.93 -31.53
C ILE A 33 0.03 1.75 -30.49
N GLU A 34 0.49 0.52 -30.28
CA GLU A 34 1.60 0.23 -29.35
C GLU A 34 2.89 0.94 -29.76
N ALA A 35 3.22 0.95 -31.05
CA ALA A 35 4.38 1.67 -31.58
C ALA A 35 4.26 3.18 -31.38
N ILE A 36 3.07 3.77 -31.64
CA ILE A 36 2.82 5.19 -31.38
C ILE A 36 2.99 5.49 -29.89
N MET A 37 2.38 4.70 -29.00
CA MET A 37 2.51 4.87 -27.55
C MET A 37 3.96 4.74 -27.07
N ALA A 38 4.72 3.79 -27.62
CA ALA A 38 6.13 3.61 -27.30
C ALA A 38 6.97 4.81 -27.75
N ILE A 39 6.78 5.31 -28.97
CA ILE A 39 7.47 6.50 -29.49
C ILE A 39 7.10 7.73 -28.64
N THR A 40 5.81 7.90 -28.32
CA THR A 40 5.34 8.98 -27.45
C THR A 40 5.97 8.90 -26.07
N ALA A 41 6.07 7.71 -25.47
CA ALA A 41 6.72 7.52 -24.17
C ALA A 41 8.22 7.84 -24.22
N ILE A 42 8.93 7.37 -25.24
CA ILE A 42 10.35 7.68 -25.46
C ILE A 42 10.55 9.19 -25.60
N LEU A 43 9.72 9.85 -26.41
CA LEU A 43 9.76 11.29 -26.59
C LEU A 43 9.49 12.03 -25.27
N ALA A 44 8.48 11.60 -24.51
CA ALA A 44 8.14 12.20 -23.22
C ALA A 44 9.30 12.08 -22.22
N PHE A 45 9.94 10.91 -22.11
CA PHE A 45 11.10 10.71 -21.24
C PHE A 45 12.33 11.48 -21.73
N ALA A 46 12.57 11.56 -23.04
CA ALA A 46 13.66 12.35 -23.59
C ALA A 46 13.48 13.83 -23.28
N LEU A 47 12.27 14.38 -23.49
CA LEU A 47 11.96 15.76 -23.13
C LEU A 47 12.11 15.98 -21.62
N MET A 48 11.58 15.08 -20.79
CA MET A 48 11.75 15.17 -19.33
C MET A 48 13.23 15.26 -18.93
N ALA A 49 14.09 14.41 -19.51
CA ALA A 49 15.53 14.40 -19.24
C ALA A 49 16.26 15.68 -19.70
N THR A 50 15.71 16.44 -20.64
CA THR A 50 16.27 17.75 -21.04
C THR A 50 15.90 18.91 -20.11
N PHE A 51 14.82 18.78 -19.35
CA PHE A 51 14.31 19.85 -18.49
C PHE A 51 14.48 19.58 -16.99
N ILE A 52 14.70 18.32 -16.59
CA ILE A 52 14.83 17.90 -15.19
C ILE A 52 16.18 17.25 -15.00
N ASP A 53 17.09 17.97 -14.34
CA ASP A 53 18.39 17.46 -13.97
C ASP A 53 18.27 16.40 -12.86
N ALA A 54 19.08 15.34 -12.98
CA ALA A 54 19.18 14.32 -11.95
C ALA A 54 20.01 14.86 -10.77
N PRO A 55 19.53 14.75 -9.52
CA PRO A 55 20.33 15.09 -8.35
C PRO A 55 21.47 14.07 -8.20
N LEU A 56 22.71 14.53 -8.41
CA LEU A 56 23.91 13.70 -8.23
C LEU A 56 24.51 13.94 -6.84
N LEU A 57 24.80 12.85 -6.13
CA LEU A 57 25.48 12.84 -4.84
C LEU A 57 27.00 12.65 -5.03
N ASP A 58 27.74 12.83 -3.94
CA ASP A 58 29.17 12.51 -3.87
C ASP A 58 29.44 11.03 -4.16
N LEU A 59 30.69 10.72 -4.51
CA LEU A 59 31.16 9.35 -4.66
C LEU A 59 30.95 8.55 -3.37
N ALA A 60 30.59 7.27 -3.51
CA ALA A 60 30.30 6.40 -2.38
C ALA A 60 31.49 6.34 -1.40
N ASN A 61 31.21 6.66 -0.13
CA ASN A 61 32.18 6.62 0.96
C ASN A 61 31.67 5.69 2.08
N PRO A 62 32.34 4.56 2.37
CA PRO A 62 31.95 3.66 3.46
C PRO A 62 31.94 4.32 4.86
N ASP A 63 32.75 5.37 5.07
CA ASP A 63 32.86 6.07 6.34
C ASP A 63 31.78 7.15 6.54
N LYS A 64 30.95 7.42 5.52
CA LYS A 64 29.92 8.46 5.53
C LYS A 64 28.59 7.92 5.00
N THR A 65 27.59 7.83 5.87
CA THR A 65 26.21 7.50 5.46
C THR A 65 25.45 8.79 5.16
N PRO A 66 24.85 8.95 3.96
CA PRO A 66 24.10 10.16 3.63
C PRO A 66 22.85 10.30 4.50
N ASN A 67 22.53 11.53 4.92
CA ASN A 67 21.33 11.82 5.70
C ASN A 67 20.46 12.89 5.01
N PRO A 68 19.21 12.59 4.61
CA PRO A 68 18.52 11.30 4.70
C PRO A 68 18.88 10.32 3.58
N ALA A 69 19.05 9.05 3.94
CA ALA A 69 19.18 7.95 2.97
C ALA A 69 17.80 7.47 2.51
N LYS A 70 17.32 7.96 1.36
CA LYS A 70 16.05 7.56 0.77
C LYS A 70 16.23 6.48 -0.30
N ALA A 71 15.36 5.48 -0.28
CA ALA A 71 15.26 4.44 -1.29
C ALA A 71 14.62 4.99 -2.58
N PRO A 72 14.75 4.28 -3.73
CA PRO A 72 14.00 4.60 -4.92
C PRO A 72 12.49 4.64 -4.66
N TRP A 73 11.75 5.48 -5.38
CA TRP A 73 10.33 5.76 -5.12
C TRP A 73 9.43 4.52 -5.03
N TYR A 74 9.73 3.47 -5.81
CA TYR A 74 8.97 2.23 -5.79
C TYR A 74 9.25 1.34 -4.57
N PHE A 75 10.28 1.66 -3.78
CA PHE A 75 10.57 1.06 -2.47
C PHE A 75 10.31 2.00 -1.30
N LEU A 76 9.97 3.27 -1.53
CA LEU A 76 9.77 4.24 -0.45
C LEU A 76 8.62 3.84 0.49
N GLY A 77 7.53 3.29 -0.03
CA GLY A 77 6.46 2.78 0.84
C GLY A 77 6.92 1.64 1.76
N LEU A 78 7.82 0.78 1.29
CA LEU A 78 8.42 -0.28 2.11
C LEU A 78 9.42 0.30 3.11
N GLN A 79 10.23 1.28 2.70
CA GLN A 79 11.15 1.98 3.60
C GLN A 79 10.39 2.69 4.73
N GLU A 80 9.28 3.32 4.43
CA GLU A 80 8.43 3.96 5.43
C GLU A 80 7.90 2.92 6.43
N LEU A 81 7.46 1.76 5.95
CA LEU A 81 7.05 0.65 6.81
C LEU A 81 8.19 0.17 7.73
N LEU A 82 9.43 0.14 7.25
CA LEU A 82 10.63 -0.23 8.01
C LEU A 82 10.95 0.74 9.16
N LEU A 83 10.41 1.96 9.16
CA LEU A 83 10.55 2.90 10.29
C LEU A 83 9.60 2.59 11.45
N HIS A 84 8.56 1.79 11.20
CA HIS A 84 7.45 1.59 12.13
C HIS A 84 7.34 0.16 12.68
N MET A 85 8.09 -0.80 12.15
CA MET A 85 8.09 -2.18 12.63
C MET A 85 9.42 -2.91 12.38
N ASP A 86 9.54 -4.11 12.94
CA ASP A 86 10.72 -4.97 12.78
C ASP A 86 11.14 -5.15 11.30
N PRO A 87 12.44 -5.05 10.97
CA PRO A 87 12.93 -5.16 9.60
C PRO A 87 12.57 -6.47 8.89
N ALA A 88 12.52 -7.60 9.60
CA ALA A 88 12.14 -8.87 9.00
C ALA A 88 10.65 -8.89 8.64
N LEU A 89 9.81 -8.28 9.48
CA LEU A 89 8.37 -8.15 9.23
C LEU A 89 8.11 -7.27 8.00
N ALA A 90 8.61 -6.02 8.01
CA ALA A 90 8.37 -5.06 6.93
C ALA A 90 9.09 -5.42 5.62
N GLY A 91 10.32 -5.94 5.69
CA GLY A 91 11.14 -6.20 4.50
C GLY A 91 10.89 -7.54 3.81
N VAL A 92 10.50 -8.58 4.55
CA VAL A 92 10.39 -9.96 4.02
C VAL A 92 8.98 -10.50 4.14
N ILE A 93 8.41 -10.49 5.34
CA ILE A 93 7.12 -11.14 5.61
C ILE A 93 5.98 -10.41 4.88
N VAL A 94 5.93 -9.07 4.98
CA VAL A 94 4.85 -8.27 4.36
C VAL A 94 4.86 -8.37 2.84
N PRO A 95 5.96 -8.09 2.13
CA PRO A 95 5.99 -8.21 0.68
C PRO A 95 5.71 -9.65 0.22
N GLY A 96 6.26 -10.65 0.93
CA GLY A 96 5.99 -12.06 0.68
C GLY A 96 4.51 -12.40 0.81
N ALA A 97 3.86 -11.94 1.88
CA ALA A 97 2.42 -12.13 2.10
C ALA A 97 1.59 -11.43 1.02
N CYS A 98 1.95 -10.20 0.62
CA CYS A 98 1.27 -9.48 -0.47
C CYS A 98 1.35 -10.25 -1.80
N LEU A 99 2.53 -10.79 -2.16
CA LEU A 99 2.69 -11.59 -3.36
C LEU A 99 1.84 -12.87 -3.32
N VAL A 100 1.82 -13.57 -2.18
CA VAL A 100 0.97 -14.76 -1.99
C VAL A 100 -0.50 -14.39 -2.10
N LEU A 101 -0.94 -13.30 -1.48
CA LEU A 101 -2.32 -12.83 -1.56
C LEU A 101 -2.72 -12.50 -3.00
N LEU A 102 -1.90 -11.77 -3.74
CA LEU A 102 -2.12 -11.45 -5.16
C LEU A 102 -2.20 -12.73 -6.01
N ALA A 103 -1.28 -13.68 -5.81
CA ALA A 103 -1.31 -14.97 -6.49
C ALA A 103 -2.54 -15.82 -6.12
N THR A 104 -3.11 -15.61 -4.94
CA THR A 104 -4.29 -16.35 -4.45
C THR A 104 -5.61 -15.79 -4.98
N ILE A 105 -5.67 -14.53 -5.43
CA ILE A 105 -6.88 -13.89 -5.99
C ILE A 105 -7.64 -14.77 -6.99
N PRO A 106 -7.02 -15.34 -8.06
CA PRO A 106 -7.76 -16.15 -9.04
C PRO A 106 -8.33 -17.46 -8.48
N TYR A 107 -7.82 -17.94 -7.34
CA TYR A 107 -8.33 -19.14 -6.68
C TYR A 107 -9.50 -18.84 -5.74
N ILE A 108 -9.61 -17.60 -5.24
CA ILE A 108 -10.67 -17.12 -4.35
C ILE A 108 -11.85 -16.56 -5.17
N ASP A 109 -11.59 -15.63 -6.09
CA ASP A 109 -12.62 -15.09 -7.00
C ASP A 109 -12.58 -15.84 -8.34
N ARG A 110 -13.42 -16.87 -8.44
CA ARG A 110 -13.56 -17.71 -9.65
C ARG A 110 -14.70 -17.25 -10.56
N ASP A 111 -15.41 -16.18 -10.20
CA ASP A 111 -16.51 -15.67 -11.03
C ASP A 111 -15.95 -15.01 -12.29
N ARG A 112 -16.48 -15.38 -13.46
CA ARG A 112 -16.09 -14.84 -14.78
C ARG A 112 -16.96 -13.68 -15.24
N ARG A 113 -18.01 -13.34 -14.50
CA ARG A 113 -18.88 -12.20 -14.84
C ARG A 113 -18.08 -10.91 -14.72
N GLY A 114 -18.25 -9.96 -15.63
CA GLY A 114 -17.59 -8.65 -15.54
C GLY A 114 -16.06 -8.67 -15.53
N THR A 115 -15.43 -9.76 -15.97
CA THR A 115 -13.98 -9.81 -16.22
C THR A 115 -13.60 -8.77 -17.27
N GLY A 116 -12.51 -8.03 -17.03
CA GLY A 116 -12.07 -6.95 -17.93
C GLY A 116 -12.81 -5.62 -17.76
N ILE A 117 -13.81 -5.54 -16.87
CA ILE A 117 -14.50 -4.29 -16.54
C ILE A 117 -14.03 -3.82 -15.17
N TRP A 118 -13.34 -2.68 -15.14
CA TRP A 118 -12.96 -2.00 -13.90
C TRP A 118 -14.21 -1.77 -13.03
N PHE A 119 -14.11 -2.15 -11.75
CA PHE A 119 -15.21 -2.03 -10.78
C PHE A 119 -16.53 -2.65 -11.29
N SER A 120 -16.45 -3.86 -11.85
CA SER A 120 -17.54 -4.61 -12.51
C SER A 120 -18.94 -4.58 -11.84
N THR A 121 -19.00 -4.41 -10.52
CA THR A 121 -20.24 -4.28 -9.74
C THR A 121 -20.59 -2.81 -9.47
N LYS A 122 -21.88 -2.46 -9.45
CA LYS A 122 -22.33 -1.09 -9.09
C LYS A 122 -21.80 -0.58 -7.74
N LYS A 123 -21.51 -1.49 -6.80
CA LYS A 123 -20.94 -1.19 -5.48
C LYS A 123 -19.41 -1.07 -5.49
N GLY A 124 -18.74 -1.53 -6.56
CA GLY A 124 -17.29 -1.66 -6.62
C GLY A 124 -16.57 -0.32 -6.52
N LEU A 125 -17.05 0.70 -7.23
CA LEU A 125 -16.48 2.04 -7.16
C LEU A 125 -16.69 2.69 -5.78
N PRO A 126 -17.91 2.72 -5.19
CA PRO A 126 -18.10 3.19 -3.81
C PRO A 126 -17.21 2.47 -2.78
N ILE A 127 -17.07 1.14 -2.88
CA ILE A 127 -16.22 0.35 -1.99
C ILE A 127 -14.74 0.72 -2.17
N THR A 128 -14.29 0.93 -3.41
CA THR A 128 -12.91 1.35 -3.70
C THR A 128 -12.62 2.71 -3.07
N VAL A 129 -13.48 3.71 -3.32
CA VAL A 129 -13.30 5.06 -2.75
C VAL A 129 -13.34 5.02 -1.23
N PHE A 130 -14.29 4.30 -0.64
CA PHE A 130 -14.36 4.13 0.82
C PHE A 130 -13.10 3.47 1.39
N SER A 131 -12.63 2.38 0.77
CA SER A 131 -11.45 1.65 1.21
C SER A 131 -10.18 2.49 1.09
N ALA A 132 -10.05 3.28 0.02
CA ALA A 132 -8.94 4.20 -0.16
C ALA A 132 -8.93 5.29 0.92
N ILE A 133 -10.06 5.93 1.19
CA ILE A 133 -10.18 6.96 2.24
C ILE A 133 -9.90 6.34 3.61
N TYR A 134 -10.52 5.20 3.92
CA TYR A 134 -10.30 4.46 5.17
C TYR A 134 -8.82 4.18 5.41
N THR A 135 -8.14 3.65 4.38
CA THR A 135 -6.72 3.28 4.46
C THR A 135 -5.86 4.52 4.66
N ALA A 136 -6.03 5.54 3.82
CA ALA A 136 -5.24 6.76 3.90
C ALA A 136 -5.39 7.47 5.26
N VAL A 137 -6.62 7.58 5.76
CA VAL A 137 -6.88 8.21 7.07
C VAL A 137 -6.23 7.43 8.20
N ILE A 138 -6.37 6.10 8.20
CA ILE A 138 -5.78 5.26 9.26
C ILE A 138 -4.26 5.30 9.21
N GLU A 139 -3.65 5.19 8.03
CA GLU A 139 -2.20 5.22 7.92
C GLU A 139 -1.60 6.55 8.31
N ILE A 140 -2.19 7.66 7.83
CA ILE A 140 -1.77 8.99 8.26
C ILE A 140 -1.91 9.12 9.78
N ALA A 141 -3.01 8.64 10.35
CA ALA A 141 -3.20 8.65 11.80
C ALA A 141 -2.14 7.79 12.53
N LEU A 142 -1.84 6.59 12.04
CA LEU A 142 -0.83 5.70 12.64
C LEU A 142 0.57 6.32 12.57
N VAL A 143 0.95 6.89 11.43
CA VAL A 143 2.24 7.56 11.24
C VAL A 143 2.36 8.77 12.16
N LEU A 144 1.31 9.59 12.28
CA LEU A 144 1.31 10.75 13.19
C LEU A 144 1.34 10.34 14.66
N VAL A 145 0.58 9.30 15.04
CA VAL A 145 0.61 8.75 16.40
C VAL A 145 2.00 8.20 16.71
N ASP A 146 2.63 7.50 15.78
CA ASP A 146 4.00 7.03 15.94
C ASP A 146 4.96 8.20 16.15
N GLU A 147 4.84 9.28 15.37
CA GLU A 147 5.67 10.47 15.57
C GLU A 147 5.47 11.12 16.96
N VAL A 148 4.24 11.24 17.45
CA VAL A 148 3.96 11.99 18.69
C VAL A 148 4.31 11.20 19.96
N VAL A 149 4.12 9.88 19.95
CA VAL A 149 4.24 9.04 21.15
C VAL A 149 5.72 8.70 21.40
N ARG A 150 6.49 9.66 21.94
CA ARG A 150 7.92 9.51 22.28
C ARG A 150 8.12 9.11 23.75
N VAL A 151 8.87 8.05 24.00
CA VAL A 151 9.36 7.70 25.35
C VAL A 151 10.61 8.53 25.70
N PRO A 152 10.71 9.12 26.91
CA PRO A 152 11.90 9.86 27.33
C PRO A 152 13.17 8.97 27.35
N GLY A 153 14.26 9.44 26.73
CA GLY A 153 15.57 8.77 26.74
C GLY A 153 15.96 7.99 25.48
N MET A 154 15.13 8.03 24.42
CA MET A 154 15.41 7.26 23.20
C MET A 154 16.26 8.01 22.15
N PRO A 155 17.15 7.28 21.43
CA PRO A 155 17.84 7.78 20.24
C PRO A 155 16.84 8.24 19.17
N GLU A 156 17.19 9.31 18.46
CA GLU A 156 16.43 9.83 17.33
C GLU A 156 16.33 8.77 16.22
N GLY A 157 15.10 8.34 15.86
CA GLY A 157 14.85 7.31 14.83
C GLY A 157 14.41 5.92 15.31
N SER A 158 14.05 5.76 16.60
CA SER A 158 13.57 4.48 17.17
C SER A 158 12.05 4.31 17.09
N TYR A 159 11.58 3.07 16.84
CA TYR A 159 10.18 2.64 16.71
C TYR A 159 9.28 3.08 17.86
N ARG A 160 8.50 4.16 17.69
CA ARG A 160 7.93 4.94 18.81
C ARG A 160 6.71 4.31 19.50
N ILE A 161 5.75 3.77 18.75
CA ILE A 161 4.60 3.03 19.30
C ILE A 161 5.06 1.73 19.96
N SER A 162 5.87 0.94 19.24
CA SER A 162 6.41 -0.33 19.77
C SER A 162 7.19 -0.08 21.06
N ALA A 163 8.09 0.91 21.06
CA ALA A 163 8.87 1.30 22.23
C ALA A 163 8.01 1.67 23.44
N THR A 164 6.97 2.46 23.21
CA THR A 164 6.08 2.91 24.29
C THR A 164 5.34 1.74 24.90
N VAL A 165 4.87 0.80 24.08
CA VAL A 165 4.22 -0.40 24.62
C VAL A 165 5.21 -1.31 25.34
N THR A 166 6.42 -1.48 24.81
CA THR A 166 7.51 -2.18 25.53
C THR A 166 7.76 -1.56 26.90
N TYR A 167 7.91 -0.24 26.99
CA TYR A 167 8.11 0.49 28.25
C TYR A 167 6.96 0.26 29.25
N LEU A 168 5.71 0.32 28.78
CA LEU A 168 4.54 0.07 29.64
C LEU A 168 4.45 -1.39 30.10
N LEU A 169 4.83 -2.33 29.25
CA LEU A 169 4.84 -3.75 29.57
C LEU A 169 5.99 -4.13 30.51
N GLU A 170 7.12 -3.44 30.46
CA GLU A 170 8.22 -3.64 31.41
C GLU A 170 7.78 -3.34 32.86
N GLN A 171 6.85 -2.40 33.04
CA GLN A 171 6.25 -2.09 34.36
C GLN A 171 5.41 -3.24 34.93
N THR A 172 5.05 -4.25 34.11
CA THR A 172 4.20 -5.39 34.53
C THR A 172 4.99 -6.55 35.13
N GLY A 173 6.32 -6.47 35.20
CA GLY A 173 7.18 -7.51 35.77
C GLY A 173 7.38 -8.74 34.86
N LEU A 174 7.01 -8.66 33.59
CA LEU A 174 7.26 -9.70 32.60
C LEU A 174 8.76 -9.79 32.24
N PRO A 175 9.26 -10.96 31.79
CA PRO A 175 10.63 -11.09 31.29
C PRO A 175 10.88 -10.15 30.10
N THR A 176 12.03 -9.47 30.07
CA THR A 176 12.39 -8.47 29.04
C THR A 176 12.31 -9.02 27.61
N SER A 177 12.63 -10.30 27.42
CA SER A 177 12.52 -10.97 26.11
C SER A 177 11.08 -11.10 25.62
N ALA A 178 10.14 -11.43 26.52
CA ALA A 178 8.72 -11.53 26.18
C ALA A 178 8.15 -10.16 25.85
N VAL A 179 8.51 -9.13 26.62
CA VAL A 179 8.05 -7.75 26.42
C VAL A 179 8.55 -7.18 25.09
N SER A 180 9.83 -7.38 24.77
CA SER A 180 10.41 -6.96 23.50
C SER A 180 9.71 -7.61 22.30
N TRP A 181 9.46 -8.93 22.34
CA TRP A 181 8.77 -9.65 21.28
C TRP A 181 7.33 -9.17 21.07
N VAL A 182 6.60 -8.87 22.16
CA VAL A 182 5.23 -8.34 22.08
C VAL A 182 5.23 -6.96 21.41
N GLY A 183 6.15 -6.08 21.81
CA GLY A 183 6.29 -4.74 21.24
C GLY A 183 6.61 -4.78 19.75
N SER A 184 7.66 -5.51 19.38
CA SER A 184 8.25 -5.44 18.03
C SER A 184 7.52 -6.26 16.97
N ILE A 185 6.92 -7.39 17.35
CA ILE A 185 6.32 -8.33 16.39
C ILE A 185 4.81 -8.41 16.57
N PHE A 186 4.34 -8.72 17.79
CA PHE A 186 2.93 -9.05 18.00
C PHE A 186 2.01 -7.86 17.71
N ILE A 187 2.35 -6.66 18.22
CA ILE A 187 1.50 -5.47 18.04
C ILE A 187 1.44 -5.02 16.58
N PRO A 188 2.56 -4.82 15.86
CA PRO A 188 2.51 -4.51 14.44
C PRO A 188 1.74 -5.56 13.63
N LEU A 189 1.94 -6.85 13.93
CA LEU A 189 1.21 -7.93 13.26
C LEU A 189 -0.31 -7.85 13.49
N VAL A 190 -0.73 -7.59 14.73
CA VAL A 190 -2.15 -7.45 15.08
C VAL A 190 -2.77 -6.26 14.36
N LEU A 191 -2.08 -5.12 14.29
CA LEU A 191 -2.57 -3.95 13.55
C LEU A 191 -2.64 -4.25 12.05
N MET A 192 -1.59 -4.87 11.51
CA MET A 192 -1.46 -5.15 10.09
C MET A 192 -2.47 -6.16 9.57
N ILE A 193 -2.88 -7.14 10.39
CA ILE A 193 -3.96 -8.08 10.04
C ILE A 193 -5.32 -7.48 10.43
N GLY A 194 -5.40 -6.83 11.58
CA GLY A 194 -6.63 -6.33 12.18
C GLY A 194 -7.27 -5.22 11.36
N ILE A 195 -6.49 -4.26 10.87
CA ILE A 195 -7.00 -3.13 10.07
C ILE A 195 -7.67 -3.59 8.76
N PRO A 196 -7.00 -4.36 7.87
CA PRO A 196 -7.64 -4.86 6.66
C PRO A 196 -8.78 -5.84 6.96
N TRP A 197 -8.71 -6.58 8.07
CA TRP A 197 -9.83 -7.42 8.52
C TRP A 197 -11.06 -6.59 8.92
N VAL A 198 -10.87 -5.51 9.70
CA VAL A 198 -11.94 -4.58 10.06
C VAL A 198 -12.54 -3.94 8.82
N LEU A 199 -11.71 -3.49 7.86
CA LEU A 199 -12.18 -3.00 6.56
C LEU A 199 -13.06 -4.04 5.85
N ALA A 200 -12.59 -5.28 5.74
CA ALA A 200 -13.34 -6.35 5.11
C ALA A 200 -14.67 -6.63 5.82
N VAL A 201 -14.71 -6.58 7.14
CA VAL A 201 -15.94 -6.72 7.95
C VAL A 201 -16.89 -5.55 7.71
N ILE A 202 -16.39 -4.31 7.70
CA ILE A 202 -17.19 -3.11 7.43
C ILE A 202 -17.80 -3.20 6.03
N VAL A 203 -17.00 -3.51 5.01
CA VAL A 203 -17.45 -3.63 3.62
C VAL A 203 -18.51 -4.73 3.49
N ARG A 204 -18.27 -5.90 4.10
CA ARG A 204 -19.27 -6.99 4.14
C ARG A 204 -20.57 -6.57 4.79
N ARG A 205 -20.52 -5.90 5.95
CA ARG A 205 -21.73 -5.52 6.69
C ARG A 205 -22.49 -4.37 6.02
N ARG A 206 -21.78 -3.34 5.57
CA ARG A 206 -22.39 -2.10 5.07
C ARG A 206 -22.95 -2.22 3.66
N TRP A 207 -22.30 -3.02 2.80
CA TRP A 207 -22.70 -3.20 1.40
C TRP A 207 -23.22 -4.60 1.07
N GLN A 208 -23.25 -5.54 2.02
CA GLN A 208 -23.57 -6.95 1.77
C GLN A 208 -22.69 -7.47 0.62
N ALA A 209 -21.39 -7.26 0.79
CA ALA A 209 -20.42 -7.37 -0.27
C ALA A 209 -20.09 -8.83 -0.64
N ASN A 210 -19.92 -9.07 -1.93
CA ASN A 210 -19.48 -10.37 -2.45
C ASN A 210 -17.97 -10.57 -2.28
N THR A 211 -17.51 -11.81 -2.50
CA THR A 211 -16.08 -12.15 -2.46
C THR A 211 -15.25 -11.21 -3.34
N ARG A 212 -15.68 -10.94 -4.58
CA ARG A 212 -15.01 -9.98 -5.47
C ARG A 212 -14.91 -8.57 -4.87
N GLU A 213 -16.01 -8.05 -4.33
CA GLU A 213 -16.06 -6.71 -3.76
C GLU A 213 -15.16 -6.59 -2.52
N VAL A 214 -15.03 -7.66 -1.74
CA VAL A 214 -14.05 -7.76 -0.64
C VAL A 214 -12.62 -7.82 -1.18
N MET A 215 -12.35 -8.57 -2.25
CA MET A 215 -11.03 -8.58 -2.88
C MET A 215 -10.66 -7.21 -3.45
N ILE A 216 -11.61 -6.49 -4.04
CA ILE A 216 -11.43 -5.09 -4.47
C ILE A 216 -11.04 -4.24 -3.26
N ALA A 217 -11.76 -4.33 -2.14
CA ALA A 217 -11.44 -3.56 -0.94
C ALA A 217 -10.03 -3.86 -0.39
N LEU A 218 -9.64 -5.13 -0.32
CA LEU A 218 -8.32 -5.55 0.17
C LEU A 218 -7.18 -5.16 -0.79
N TYR A 219 -7.41 -5.26 -2.11
CA TYR A 219 -6.45 -4.79 -3.10
C TYR A 219 -6.30 -3.27 -3.04
N THR A 220 -7.42 -2.54 -2.89
CA THR A 220 -7.40 -1.09 -2.70
C THR A 220 -6.67 -0.71 -1.42
N PHE A 221 -6.88 -1.42 -0.33
CA PHE A 221 -6.11 -1.24 0.90
C PHE A 221 -4.61 -1.34 0.61
N PHE A 222 -4.14 -2.46 0.06
CA PHE A 222 -2.72 -2.65 -0.28
C PHE A 222 -2.16 -1.55 -1.20
N PHE A 223 -2.89 -1.21 -2.27
CA PHE A 223 -2.42 -0.24 -3.25
C PHE A 223 -2.42 1.19 -2.68
N THR A 224 -3.45 1.56 -1.92
CA THR A 224 -3.49 2.86 -1.24
C THR A 224 -2.41 2.95 -0.17
N SER A 225 -2.17 1.87 0.59
CA SER A 225 -1.07 1.78 1.55
C SER A 225 0.26 2.11 0.93
N PHE A 226 0.57 1.46 -0.19
CA PHE A 226 1.80 1.73 -0.93
C PHE A 226 1.91 3.19 -1.36
N ILE A 227 0.84 3.79 -1.89
CA ILE A 227 0.85 5.19 -2.35
C ILE A 227 1.04 6.16 -1.19
N VAL A 228 0.28 6.00 -0.11
CA VAL A 228 0.29 6.91 1.03
C VAL A 228 1.66 6.88 1.71
N LEU A 229 2.17 5.68 2.02
CA LEU A 229 3.49 5.52 2.61
C LEU A 229 4.62 6.02 1.69
N SER A 230 4.54 5.75 0.38
CA SER A 230 5.53 6.29 -0.57
C SER A 230 5.46 7.82 -0.65
N GLY A 231 4.26 8.40 -0.58
CA GLY A 231 4.06 9.84 -0.53
C GLY A 231 4.66 10.47 0.73
N ILE A 232 4.45 9.85 1.90
CA ILE A 232 5.05 10.28 3.17
C ILE A 232 6.58 10.23 3.09
N GLY A 233 7.14 9.09 2.66
CA GLY A 233 8.58 8.92 2.47
C GLY A 233 9.20 9.94 1.50
N THR A 234 8.49 10.25 0.42
CA THR A 234 8.94 11.20 -0.60
C THR A 234 8.95 12.63 -0.05
N PHE A 235 7.81 13.09 0.45
CA PHE A 235 7.57 14.52 0.67
C PHE A 235 7.72 15.00 2.11
N PHE A 236 7.69 14.10 3.09
CA PHE A 236 7.64 14.48 4.51
C PHE A 236 8.81 13.94 5.34
N ARG A 237 9.59 12.99 4.84
CA ARG A 237 10.78 12.48 5.56
C ARG A 237 11.99 13.39 5.32
N GLY A 238 12.46 14.05 6.38
CA GLY A 238 13.64 14.92 6.44
C GLY A 238 14.83 14.26 7.12
N GLU A 239 15.67 15.05 7.80
CA GLU A 239 16.84 14.56 8.52
C GLU A 239 16.50 13.47 9.53
N SER A 240 17.35 12.44 9.60
CA SER A 240 17.18 11.26 10.45
C SER A 240 15.83 10.56 10.24
N MET A 241 15.23 10.74 9.06
CA MET A 241 13.89 10.27 8.69
C MET A 241 12.78 10.83 9.60
N HIS A 242 12.94 12.02 10.20
CA HIS A 242 11.85 12.69 10.92
C HIS A 242 10.81 13.29 9.98
N LEU A 243 9.57 13.40 10.47
CA LEU A 243 8.51 14.12 9.75
C LEU A 243 8.77 15.62 9.81
N VAL A 244 8.94 16.21 8.64
CA VAL A 244 9.07 17.65 8.43
C VAL A 244 8.12 18.09 7.32
N TRP A 245 7.79 19.37 7.29
CA TRP A 245 6.99 19.88 6.19
C TRP A 245 7.80 19.90 4.88
N PRO A 246 7.17 19.75 3.70
CA PRO A 246 7.89 19.67 2.43
C PRO A 246 8.79 20.87 2.12
N TRP A 247 8.47 22.05 2.65
CA TRP A 247 9.25 23.29 2.48
C TRP A 247 10.42 23.42 3.47
N GLU A 248 10.52 22.53 4.47
CA GLU A 248 11.62 22.47 5.44
C GLU A 248 12.64 21.37 5.08
N LEU A 249 12.43 20.67 3.96
CA LEU A 249 13.31 19.61 3.51
C LEU A 249 14.69 20.17 3.12
N GLN A 250 15.71 19.65 3.79
CA GLN A 250 17.11 19.91 3.43
C GLN A 250 17.60 18.83 2.44
N PRO A 251 18.49 19.20 1.50
CA PRO A 251 19.13 18.21 0.64
C PRO A 251 20.01 17.26 1.47
N PRO A 252 20.16 16.00 1.03
CA PRO A 252 20.97 15.02 1.74
C PRO A 252 22.43 15.47 1.81
N HIS A 253 23.04 15.32 2.98
CA HIS A 253 24.42 15.73 3.28
C HIS A 253 25.30 14.59 3.77
#